data_AF-A0A7M7Q495-F1
#
_entry.id   AF-A0A7M7Q495-F1
#
_cell.length_a   1.000
_cell.length_b   1.000
_cell.length_c   1.000
_cell.angle_alpha   90.00
_cell.angle_beta   90.00
_cell.angle_gamma   90.00
#
_symmetry.space_group_name_H-M   'P 1'
#
loop_
_entity.id
_entity.type
_entity.pdbx_description
1 polymer ?
#
loop_
_entity_poly.entity_id
_entity_poly.type
_entity_poly.pdbx_seq_one_letter_code
_entity_poly.pdbx_strand_id
1 'polypeptide(L)'
;MLCPEVWDFKAPQHRFEHHQDRLADSEETKPNRVAEAIKTHYLNHSVSVVLPNTSSIPESFKENILEDSDYYRVDGLRVVELINKEFIESFVKKGELNLLAIEKRIDVDNSAAILPTGHLLLILDRESYQRLGLEGKPSYFERENPSRYGKFLTATA
;
A
#
# COMPACT_ATOMS: atom_id res chain seq x y z
N MET A 1 -17.80 21.34 -41.49
CA MET A 1 -17.89 21.05 -40.04
C MET A 1 -17.08 19.79 -39.79
N LEU A 2 -15.89 19.93 -39.18
CA LEU A 2 -15.03 18.81 -38.81
C LEU A 2 -15.54 18.29 -37.46
N CYS A 3 -16.35 17.23 -37.47
CA CYS A 3 -16.58 16.46 -36.25
C CYS A 3 -15.26 15.72 -35.95
N PRO A 4 -14.55 16.01 -34.85
CA PRO A 4 -13.41 15.19 -34.48
C PRO A 4 -13.93 13.77 -34.22
N GLU A 5 -13.20 12.78 -34.70
CA GLU A 5 -13.46 11.37 -34.43
C GLU A 5 -13.49 11.18 -32.92
N VAL A 6 -14.69 10.95 -32.37
CA VAL A 6 -14.85 10.60 -30.96
C VAL A 6 -14.35 9.17 -30.84
N TRP A 7 -13.15 9.00 -30.30
CA TRP A 7 -12.52 7.69 -30.12
C TRP A 7 -13.45 6.83 -29.25
N ASP A 8 -13.97 5.74 -29.82
CA ASP A 8 -14.88 4.78 -29.17
C ASP A 8 -14.12 3.91 -28.17
N PHE A 9 -13.67 4.54 -27.09
CA PHE A 9 -12.99 3.85 -26.00
C PHE A 9 -13.99 3.11 -25.13
N LYS A 10 -13.74 1.82 -24.93
CA LYS A 10 -14.42 1.06 -23.90
C LYS A 10 -14.18 1.72 -22.54
N ALA A 11 -15.24 1.81 -21.75
CA ALA A 11 -15.16 2.29 -20.38
C ALA A 11 -14.05 1.52 -19.61
N PRO A 12 -13.28 2.21 -18.76
CA PRO A 12 -12.28 1.56 -17.94
C PRO A 12 -12.92 0.51 -17.04
N GLN A 13 -12.17 -0.58 -16.81
CA GLN A 13 -12.61 -1.64 -15.93
C GLN A 13 -12.70 -1.10 -14.50
N HIS A 14 -13.84 -1.35 -13.85
CA HIS A 14 -14.08 -1.00 -12.45
C HIS A 14 -14.71 -2.20 -11.74
N ARG A 15 -14.39 -2.37 -10.45
CA ARG A 15 -14.97 -3.39 -9.59
C ARG A 15 -15.36 -2.72 -8.27
N PHE A 16 -16.61 -2.89 -7.88
CA PHE A 16 -17.13 -2.42 -6.60
C PHE A 16 -17.65 -3.63 -5.83
N GLU A 17 -17.39 -3.64 -4.53
CA GLU A 17 -17.93 -4.63 -3.61
C GLU A 17 -18.61 -3.89 -2.46
N HIS A 18 -19.82 -4.35 -2.10
CA HIS A 18 -20.58 -3.79 -0.99
C HIS A 18 -20.80 -4.90 0.04
N HIS A 19 -20.33 -4.65 1.26
CA HIS A 19 -20.46 -5.57 2.38
C HIS A 19 -21.18 -4.86 3.52
N GLN A 20 -22.10 -5.56 4.18
CA GLN A 20 -22.83 -5.03 5.33
C GLN A 20 -22.71 -6.02 6.49
N ASP A 21 -21.91 -5.66 7.48
CA ASP A 21 -21.70 -6.44 8.69
C ASP A 21 -22.10 -5.63 9.93
N ARG A 22 -22.55 -6.33 10.97
CA ARG A 22 -22.72 -5.73 12.31
C ARG A 22 -21.40 -5.83 13.05
N LEU A 23 -20.94 -4.71 13.60
CA LEU A 23 -19.88 -4.72 14.61
C LEU A 23 -20.46 -5.44 15.83
N ALA A 24 -20.03 -6.69 16.07
CA ALA A 24 -20.45 -7.43 17.25
C ALA A 24 -19.62 -6.95 18.44
N ASP A 25 -20.27 -6.68 19.57
CA ASP A 25 -19.63 -6.27 20.83
C ASP A 25 -18.91 -7.43 21.57
N SER A 26 -18.78 -8.61 20.95
CA SER A 26 -18.33 -9.83 21.63
C SER A 26 -17.41 -10.67 20.73
N GLU A 27 -16.23 -11.00 21.25
CA GLU A 27 -15.11 -11.68 20.55
C GLU A 27 -15.43 -13.08 19.99
N GLU A 28 -16.61 -13.66 20.28
CA GLU A 28 -16.91 -15.06 19.97
C GLU A 28 -17.64 -15.30 18.62
N THR A 29 -18.03 -14.24 17.87
CA THR A 29 -18.92 -14.41 16.69
C THR A 29 -18.29 -13.96 15.38
N LYS A 30 -17.48 -14.84 14.74
CA LYS A 30 -16.90 -14.72 13.38
C LYS A 30 -16.04 -13.45 13.11
N PRO A 31 -14.95 -13.56 12.32
CA PRO A 31 -14.18 -12.38 11.95
C PRO A 31 -15.05 -11.40 11.14
N ASN A 32 -15.20 -10.18 11.66
CA ASN A 32 -15.85 -9.09 10.96
C ASN A 32 -15.02 -8.72 9.73
N ARG A 33 -15.60 -8.84 8.53
CA ARG A 33 -14.88 -8.63 7.26
C ARG A 33 -14.43 -7.18 7.10
N VAL A 34 -15.17 -6.24 7.69
CA VAL A 34 -14.79 -4.81 7.72
C VAL A 34 -13.52 -4.62 8.54
N ALA A 35 -13.43 -5.25 9.70
CA ALA A 35 -12.23 -5.18 10.53
C ALA A 35 -11.03 -5.87 9.85
N GLU A 36 -11.26 -7.00 9.17
CA GLU A 36 -10.23 -7.68 8.40
C GLU A 36 -9.74 -6.85 7.20
N ALA A 37 -10.64 -6.18 6.48
CA ALA A 37 -10.29 -5.29 5.38
C ALA A 37 -9.42 -4.12 5.85
N ILE A 38 -9.73 -3.53 7.01
CA ILE A 38 -8.90 -2.47 7.61
C ILE A 38 -7.52 -3.01 7.98
N LYS A 39 -7.45 -4.18 8.63
CA LYS A 39 -6.18 -4.80 9.07
C LYS A 39 -5.28 -5.25 7.91
N THR A 40 -5.85 -5.59 6.76
CA THR A 40 -5.10 -6.06 5.58
C THR A 40 -4.73 -4.94 4.62
N HIS A 41 -5.24 -3.72 4.82
CA HIS A 41 -4.93 -2.55 4.00
C HIS A 41 -3.88 -1.66 4.67
N TYR A 42 -2.60 -2.02 4.46
CA TYR A 42 -1.47 -1.46 5.19
C TYR A 42 -1.12 0.00 4.85
N LEU A 43 -1.30 0.41 3.59
CA LEU A 43 -0.79 1.69 3.08
C LEU A 43 -1.95 2.68 2.89
N ASN A 44 -2.22 3.49 3.91
CA ASN A 44 -3.27 4.51 3.89
C ASN A 44 -2.67 5.90 3.63
N HIS A 45 -3.18 6.62 2.64
CA HIS A 45 -2.76 8.00 2.36
C HIS A 45 -3.64 9.04 3.06
N SER A 46 -4.95 8.79 3.11
CA SER A 46 -5.91 9.73 3.69
C SER A 46 -7.12 8.97 4.24
N VAL A 47 -7.59 9.42 5.39
CA VAL A 47 -8.84 8.97 6.02
C VAL A 47 -9.73 10.20 6.20
N SER A 48 -10.96 10.11 5.73
CA SER A 48 -11.96 11.17 5.84
C SER A 48 -13.21 10.63 6.51
N VAL A 49 -13.70 11.33 7.54
CA VAL A 49 -14.89 10.94 8.31
C VAL A 49 -15.91 12.07 8.26
N VAL A 50 -17.16 11.74 7.99
CA VAL A 50 -18.28 12.69 7.95
C VAL A 50 -19.25 12.35 9.07
N LEU A 51 -19.49 13.32 9.97
CA LEU A 51 -20.42 13.20 11.09
C LEU A 51 -21.65 14.08 10.82
N PRO A 52 -22.75 13.53 10.28
CA PRO A 52 -23.95 14.32 10.03
C PRO A 52 -24.54 14.84 11.35
N ASN A 53 -25.21 16.00 11.29
CA ASN A 53 -25.94 16.60 12.41
C ASN A 53 -25.12 16.87 13.69
N THR A 54 -23.80 17.03 13.55
CA THR A 54 -22.89 17.31 14.67
C THR A 54 -22.39 18.75 14.58
N SER A 55 -22.62 19.55 15.63
CA SER A 55 -22.19 20.96 15.69
C SER A 55 -20.73 21.14 16.10
N SER A 56 -20.17 20.17 16.83
CA SER A 56 -18.78 20.17 17.31
C SER A 56 -18.26 18.74 17.45
N ILE A 57 -16.98 18.52 17.11
CA ILE A 57 -16.33 17.21 17.24
C ILE A 57 -16.13 16.88 18.74
N PRO A 58 -16.52 15.70 19.22
CA PRO A 58 -16.25 15.29 20.61
C PRO A 58 -14.75 15.29 20.94
N GLU A 59 -14.37 15.76 22.12
CA GLU A 59 -12.95 15.85 22.53
C GLU A 59 -12.27 14.47 22.56
N SER A 60 -12.98 13.45 23.07
CA SER A 60 -12.50 12.07 23.09
C SER A 60 -12.18 11.54 21.69
N PHE A 61 -12.91 11.96 20.66
CA PHE A 61 -12.64 11.56 19.28
C PHE A 61 -11.36 12.20 18.74
N LYS A 62 -11.12 13.47 19.10
CA LYS A 62 -9.93 14.21 18.69
C LYS A 62 -8.66 13.62 19.32
N GLU A 63 -8.71 13.25 20.60
CA GLU A 63 -7.59 12.63 21.30
C GLU A 63 -7.23 11.27 20.69
N ASN A 64 -8.22 10.39 20.50
CA ASN A 64 -8.00 9.04 19.96
C ASN A 64 -7.48 9.03 18.51
N ILE A 65 -7.88 9.99 17.67
CA ILE A 65 -7.42 10.05 16.28
C ILE A 65 -5.99 10.57 16.16
N LEU A 66 -5.61 11.51 17.04
CA LEU A 66 -4.29 12.14 16.98
C LEU A 66 -3.22 11.33 17.71
N GLU A 67 -3.60 10.35 18.51
CA GLU A 67 -2.68 9.43 19.16
C GLU A 67 -1.96 8.58 18.10
N ASP A 68 -0.62 8.65 18.09
CA ASP A 68 0.27 7.88 17.20
C ASP A 68 0.08 8.11 15.68
N SER A 69 -0.28 9.34 15.30
CA SER A 69 -0.42 9.75 13.88
C SER A 69 0.90 10.12 13.19
N ASP A 70 2.03 10.02 13.91
CA ASP A 70 3.31 10.50 13.42
C ASP A 70 3.88 9.55 12.36
N TYR A 71 4.32 10.11 11.24
CA TYR A 71 5.06 9.38 10.22
C TYR A 71 6.32 10.14 9.83
N TYR A 72 7.34 9.40 9.42
CA TYR A 72 8.63 9.97 9.07
C TYR A 72 8.84 9.97 7.56
N ARG A 73 9.33 11.10 7.05
CA ARG A 73 9.89 11.20 5.70
C ARG A 73 11.40 11.12 5.81
N VAL A 74 12.00 10.16 5.11
CA VAL A 74 13.46 10.02 5.03
C VAL A 74 13.89 10.23 3.58
N ASP A 75 14.61 11.31 3.33
CA ASP A 75 15.15 11.60 1.99
C ASP A 75 16.47 10.86 1.76
N GLY A 76 16.67 10.35 0.54
CA GLY A 76 17.93 9.70 0.14
C GLY A 76 18.16 8.29 0.69
N LEU A 77 17.14 7.64 1.26
CA LEU A 77 17.24 6.28 1.79
C LEU A 77 17.51 5.26 0.67
N ARG A 78 18.60 4.49 0.81
CA ARG A 78 18.98 3.46 -0.17
C ARG A 78 18.32 2.13 0.19
N VAL A 79 17.77 1.43 -0.82
CA VAL A 79 17.11 0.12 -0.63
C VAL A 79 18.05 -0.93 -0.01
N VAL A 80 19.36 -0.84 -0.27
CA VAL A 80 20.35 -1.74 0.35
C VAL A 80 20.40 -1.63 1.87
N GLU A 81 20.03 -0.48 2.44
CA GLU A 81 20.04 -0.30 3.89
C GLU A 81 18.85 -1.02 4.56
N LEU A 82 17.77 -1.24 3.81
CA LEU A 82 16.57 -1.95 4.28
C LEU A 82 16.80 -3.45 4.45
N ILE A 83 17.83 -4.00 3.80
CA ILE A 83 18.20 -5.42 3.90
C ILE A 83 19.36 -5.65 4.89
N ASN A 84 19.87 -4.59 5.51
CA ASN A 84 20.91 -4.74 6.53
C ASN A 84 20.38 -5.48 7.74
N LYS A 85 21.19 -6.40 8.28
CA LYS A 85 20.83 -7.22 9.44
C LYS A 85 20.37 -6.38 10.63
N GLU A 86 21.09 -5.30 10.93
CA GLU A 86 20.78 -4.39 12.04
C GLU A 86 19.40 -3.72 11.88
N PHE A 87 19.04 -3.34 10.65
CA PHE A 87 17.72 -2.77 10.35
C PHE A 87 16.61 -3.81 10.55
N ILE A 88 16.81 -5.02 10.02
CA ILE A 88 15.85 -6.12 10.14
C ILE A 88 15.65 -6.51 11.61
N GLU A 89 16.72 -6.68 12.37
CA GLU A 89 16.65 -7.07 13.79
C GLU A 89 16.06 -5.98 14.68
N SER A 90 16.24 -4.70 14.32
CA SER A 90 15.75 -3.58 15.13
C SER A 90 14.30 -3.21 14.82
N PHE A 91 13.90 -3.20 13.55
CA PHE A 91 12.59 -2.69 13.13
C PHE A 91 11.64 -3.79 12.66
N VAL A 92 12.12 -4.69 11.80
CA VAL A 92 11.24 -5.70 11.15
C VAL A 92 10.90 -6.84 12.11
N LYS A 93 11.82 -7.26 12.98
CA LYS A 93 11.61 -8.39 13.91
C LYS A 93 11.01 -7.99 15.24
N LYS A 94 11.17 -6.75 15.68
CA LYS A 94 10.73 -6.27 17.00
C LYS A 94 9.39 -5.54 16.98
N GLY A 95 8.83 -5.29 15.80
CA GLY A 95 7.57 -4.58 15.64
C GLY A 95 7.03 -4.67 14.21
N GLU A 96 6.07 -3.80 13.92
CA GLU A 96 5.46 -3.68 12.60
C GLU A 96 5.98 -2.42 11.90
N LEU A 97 6.48 -2.58 10.67
CA LEU A 97 7.03 -1.47 9.89
C LEU A 97 6.27 -1.33 8.57
N ASN A 98 5.76 -0.12 8.33
CA ASN A 98 5.28 0.32 7.03
C ASN A 98 6.30 1.28 6.41
N LEU A 99 6.70 1.02 5.17
CA LEU A 99 7.55 1.92 4.41
C LEU A 99 7.05 1.99 2.97
N LEU A 100 6.99 3.19 2.41
CA LEU A 100 6.61 3.40 1.01
C LEU A 100 7.50 4.45 0.38
N ALA A 101 8.05 4.15 -0.80
CA ALA A 101 8.69 5.16 -1.62
C ALA A 101 7.64 6.17 -2.11
N ILE A 102 7.77 7.41 -1.66
CA ILE A 102 6.88 8.52 -2.02
C ILE A 102 7.34 9.21 -3.31
N GLU A 103 6.43 9.96 -3.94
CA GLU A 103 6.70 10.76 -5.15
C GLU A 103 7.21 9.93 -6.35
N LYS A 104 6.81 8.65 -6.42
CA LYS A 104 7.12 7.72 -7.52
C LYS A 104 5.84 7.34 -8.26
N ARG A 105 5.85 7.42 -9.59
CA ARG A 105 4.75 6.91 -10.42
C ARG A 105 4.98 5.43 -10.65
N ILE A 106 4.09 4.58 -10.15
CA ILE A 106 4.27 3.12 -10.17
C ILE A 106 4.42 2.53 -11.57
N ASP A 107 3.87 3.23 -12.58
CA ASP A 107 3.91 2.82 -13.99
C ASP A 107 5.23 3.16 -14.67
N VAL A 108 5.99 4.12 -14.13
CA VAL A 108 7.18 4.68 -14.78
C VAL A 108 8.44 4.50 -13.94
N ASP A 109 8.37 4.84 -12.66
CA ASP A 109 9.53 4.98 -11.79
C ASP A 109 9.72 3.75 -10.92
N ASN A 110 10.96 3.32 -10.68
CA ASN A 110 11.23 2.27 -9.69
C ASN A 110 10.72 2.67 -8.31
N SER A 111 10.07 1.73 -7.63
CA SER A 111 9.46 1.95 -6.33
C SER A 111 9.73 0.76 -5.39
N ALA A 112 9.72 1.04 -4.09
CA ALA A 112 9.93 0.06 -3.04
C ALA A 112 8.91 0.28 -1.91
N ALA A 113 8.50 -0.80 -1.26
CA ALA A 113 7.65 -0.76 -0.08
C ALA A 113 8.01 -1.86 0.91
N ILE A 114 7.85 -1.62 2.21
CA ILE A 114 7.89 -2.66 3.25
C ILE A 114 6.50 -2.78 3.85
N LEU A 115 6.03 -4.03 3.95
CA LEU A 115 4.79 -4.36 4.65
C LEU A 115 5.06 -4.75 6.11
N PRO A 116 4.06 -4.63 7.00
CA PRO A 116 4.16 -5.07 8.40
C PRO A 116 4.53 -6.54 8.54
N THR A 117 4.22 -7.34 7.52
CA THR A 117 4.58 -8.76 7.44
C THR A 117 6.08 -9.01 7.21
N GLY A 118 6.90 -7.96 7.09
CA GLY A 118 8.34 -8.05 6.86
C GLY A 118 8.74 -8.32 5.40
N HIS A 119 7.80 -8.16 4.47
CA HIS A 119 8.08 -8.29 3.04
C HIS A 119 8.55 -6.96 2.46
N LEU A 120 9.69 -6.98 1.78
CA LEU A 120 10.18 -5.89 0.93
C LEU A 120 9.68 -6.12 -0.51
N LEU A 121 8.82 -5.23 -0.97
CA LEU A 121 8.31 -5.21 -2.34
C LEU A 121 9.16 -4.28 -3.17
N LEU A 122 9.61 -4.76 -4.33
CA LEU A 122 10.29 -3.96 -5.34
C LEU A 122 9.48 -3.98 -6.62
N ILE A 123 9.18 -2.80 -7.14
CA ILE A 123 8.58 -2.60 -8.46
C ILE A 123 9.65 -1.93 -9.32
N LEU A 124 10.10 -2.67 -10.32
CA LEU A 124 11.26 -2.32 -11.12
C LEU A 124 10.88 -2.25 -12.59
N ASP A 125 11.51 -1.34 -13.31
CA ASP A 125 11.59 -1.38 -14.77
C ASP A 125 12.41 -2.60 -15.23
N ARG A 126 12.26 -2.94 -16.51
CA ARG A 126 12.92 -4.09 -17.11
C ARG A 126 14.44 -4.04 -17.01
N GLU A 127 15.04 -2.86 -17.22
CA GLU A 127 16.50 -2.69 -17.23
C GLU A 127 17.09 -2.94 -15.83
N SER A 128 16.49 -2.35 -14.81
CA SER A 128 16.86 -2.46 -13.40
C SER A 128 16.60 -3.87 -12.88
N TYR A 129 15.48 -4.48 -13.23
CA TYR A 129 15.19 -5.88 -12.89
C TYR A 129 16.25 -6.84 -13.45
N GLN A 130 16.60 -6.69 -14.73
CA GLN A 130 17.62 -7.52 -15.38
C GLN A 130 19.01 -7.29 -14.80
N ARG A 131 19.39 -6.03 -14.50
CA ARG A 131 20.67 -5.70 -13.88
C ARG A 131 20.81 -6.26 -12.48
N LEU A 132 19.75 -6.22 -11.68
CA LEU A 132 19.77 -6.75 -10.32
C LEU A 132 19.75 -8.29 -10.28
N GLY A 133 19.38 -8.95 -11.38
CA GLY A 133 19.38 -10.41 -11.48
C GLY A 133 18.43 -11.09 -10.48
N LEU A 134 17.39 -10.39 -10.05
CA LEU A 134 16.46 -10.87 -9.04
C LEU A 134 15.37 -11.74 -9.68
N GLU A 135 15.03 -12.86 -9.06
CA GLU A 135 13.87 -13.64 -9.47
C GLU A 135 12.55 -12.97 -9.04
N GLY A 136 11.73 -12.53 -9.99
CA GLY A 136 10.43 -11.90 -9.78
C GLY A 136 9.45 -12.23 -10.90
N LYS A 137 8.29 -11.56 -10.91
CA LYS A 137 7.24 -11.80 -11.90
C LYS A 137 6.90 -10.51 -12.66
N PRO A 138 6.51 -10.59 -13.94
CA PRO A 138 5.91 -9.47 -14.65
C PRO A 138 4.75 -8.86 -13.84
N SER A 139 4.73 -7.54 -13.75
CA SER A 139 3.61 -6.79 -13.16
C SER A 139 2.45 -6.71 -14.16
N TYR A 140 1.22 -6.68 -13.65
CA TYR A 140 -0.02 -6.86 -14.42
C TYR A 140 -0.35 -5.74 -15.42
N PHE A 141 0.38 -4.62 -15.40
CA PHE A 141 0.00 -3.41 -16.14
C PHE A 141 0.16 -3.52 -17.67
N GLU A 142 0.82 -4.55 -18.21
CA GLU A 142 1.01 -4.70 -19.66
C GLU A 142 0.62 -6.09 -20.19
N ARG A 143 -0.17 -6.09 -21.27
CA ARG A 143 -0.82 -7.28 -21.84
C ARG A 143 0.04 -8.04 -22.86
N GLU A 144 1.07 -7.42 -23.45
CA GLU A 144 1.86 -8.04 -24.53
C GLU A 144 3.38 -8.00 -24.33
N ASN A 145 3.95 -6.93 -23.75
CA ASN A 145 5.38 -6.81 -23.46
C ASN A 145 5.59 -6.25 -22.06
N PRO A 146 5.94 -7.06 -21.05
CA PRO A 146 6.10 -6.56 -19.69
C PRO A 146 7.34 -5.69 -19.56
N SER A 147 7.13 -4.41 -19.26
CA SER A 147 8.14 -3.39 -18.94
C SER A 147 8.37 -3.27 -17.44
N ARG A 148 7.47 -3.81 -16.61
CA ARG A 148 7.50 -3.72 -15.15
C ARG A 148 7.52 -5.10 -14.51
N TYR A 149 8.33 -5.25 -13.47
CA TYR A 149 8.50 -6.50 -12.72
C TYR A 149 8.32 -6.24 -11.23
N GLY A 150 7.52 -7.07 -10.58
CA GLY A 150 7.32 -7.08 -9.14
C GLY A 150 8.07 -8.24 -8.48
N LYS A 151 8.75 -7.95 -7.36
CA LYS A 151 9.35 -8.99 -6.51
C LYS A 151 8.98 -8.76 -5.05
N PHE A 152 8.65 -9.86 -4.37
CA PHE A 152 8.59 -9.95 -2.92
C PHE A 152 9.91 -10.54 -2.43
N LEU A 153 10.65 -9.78 -1.64
CA LEU A 153 11.76 -10.28 -0.83
C LEU A 153 11.21 -10.49 0.58
N THR A 154 11.11 -11.74 0.99
CA THR A 154 10.78 -12.06 2.38
C THR A 154 12.05 -11.98 3.20
N ALA A 155 12.04 -11.20 4.28
CA ALA A 155 13.08 -11.28 5.30
C ALA A 155 12.92 -12.59 6.09
N THR A 156 13.31 -13.72 5.50
CA THR A 156 13.41 -14.98 6.25
C THR A 156 14.63 -14.92 7.15
N ALA A 157 14.40 -15.07 8.46
CA ALA A 157 15.44 -15.46 9.42
C ALA A 157 15.91 -16.89 9.12
#